data_AF-A0A923D9G5-F1
#
_entry.id   AF-A0A923D9G5-F1
#
_cell.length_a   1.000
_cell.length_b   1.000
_cell.length_c   1.000
_cell.angle_alpha   90.00
_cell.angle_beta   90.00
_cell.angle_gamma   90.00
#
_symmetry.space_group_name_H-M   'P 1'
#
loop_
_entity.id
_entity.type
_entity.pdbx_description
1 polymer ?
#
loop_
_entity_poly.entity_id
_entity_poly.type
_entity_poly.pdbx_seq_one_letter_code
_entity_poly.pdbx_strand_id
1 'polypeptide(L)'
;MDRILNQFSFILGGVAIFGFAVALIARRGLTLGRGILLGVLALLLVAAWMMLHPAGLKNTSAEQVLDRIGSGKPVLLEFLSPY
;
A
#
# COMPACT_ATOMS: atom_id res chain seq x y z
N MET A 1 9.51 -16.36 2.21
CA MET A 1 10.04 -14.97 2.11
C MET A 1 9.32 -14.15 1.05
N ASP A 2 8.74 -14.80 0.04
CA ASP A 2 8.16 -14.14 -1.15
C ASP A 2 6.89 -13.32 -0.85
N ARG A 3 6.09 -13.78 0.12
CA ARG A 3 4.85 -13.08 0.54
C ARG A 3 5.14 -11.73 1.22
N ILE A 4 6.20 -11.65 2.03
CA ILE A 4 6.63 -10.41 2.71
C ILE A 4 7.15 -9.42 1.65
N LEU A 5 7.94 -9.89 0.69
CA LEU A 5 8.43 -9.03 -0.39
C LEU A 5 7.28 -8.49 -1.24
N ASN A 6 6.30 -9.30 -1.63
CA ASN A 6 5.16 -8.84 -2.43
C ASN A 6 4.28 -7.82 -1.67
N GLN A 7 3.92 -8.13 -0.42
CA GLN A 7 3.02 -7.28 0.38
C GLN A 7 3.66 -5.94 0.77
N PHE A 8 4.98 -5.89 0.91
CA PHE A 8 5.71 -4.67 1.30
C PHE A 8 6.55 -4.07 0.16
N SER A 9 6.37 -4.52 -1.09
CA SER A 9 7.16 -4.05 -2.25
C SER A 9 7.10 -2.55 -2.42
N PHE A 10 5.92 -1.95 -2.22
CA PHE A 10 5.77 -0.50 -2.31
C PHE A 10 6.54 0.22 -1.18
N ILE A 11 6.46 -0.28 0.07
CA ILE A 11 7.17 0.33 1.20
C ILE A 11 8.68 0.25 0.97
N LEU A 12 9.17 -0.93 0.56
CA LEU A 12 10.58 -1.13 0.24
C LEU A 12 11.06 -0.21 -0.89
N GLY A 13 10.27 -0.11 -1.97
CA GLY A 13 10.55 0.82 -3.07
C GLY A 13 10.53 2.29 -2.64
N GLY A 14 9.54 2.69 -1.84
CA GLY A 14 9.41 4.04 -1.31
C GLY A 14 10.59 4.42 -0.40
N VAL A 15 11.01 3.51 0.50
CA VAL A 15 12.19 3.70 1.34
C VAL A 15 13.46 3.80 0.49
N ALA A 16 13.61 2.98 -0.54
CA ALA A 16 14.76 3.05 -1.44
C ALA A 16 14.82 4.39 -2.20
N ILE A 17 13.70 4.84 -2.78
CA ILE A 17 13.60 6.12 -3.49
C ILE A 17 13.89 7.28 -2.55
N PHE A 18 13.27 7.29 -1.36
CA PHE A 18 13.46 8.35 -0.38
C PHE A 18 14.90 8.39 0.14
N GLY A 19 15.46 7.23 0.50
CA GLY A 19 16.85 7.11 0.95
C GLY A 19 17.84 7.56 -0.13
N PHE A 20 17.58 7.24 -1.40
CA PHE A 20 18.40 7.72 -2.51
C PHE A 20 18.34 9.25 -2.66
N ALA A 21 17.15 9.85 -2.56
CA ALA A 21 16.98 11.30 -2.60
C ALA A 21 17.72 12.00 -1.44
N VAL A 22 17.62 11.45 -0.22
CA VAL A 22 18.36 11.93 0.95
C VAL A 22 19.87 11.85 0.72
N ALA A 23 20.37 10.71 0.22
CA ALA A 23 21.79 10.53 -0.06
C ALA A 23 22.32 11.53 -1.11
N LEU A 24 21.55 11.79 -2.17
CA LEU A 24 21.90 12.79 -3.19
C LEU A 24 21.97 14.21 -2.62
N ILE A 25 21.02 14.59 -1.77
CA ILE A 25 20.99 15.91 -1.14
C ILE A 25 22.10 16.05 -0.12
N ALA A 26 22.35 15.02 0.69
CA ALA A 26 23.42 15.00 1.69
C ALA A 26 24.80 15.26 1.05
N ARG A 27 25.06 14.68 -0.14
CA ARG A 27 26.30 14.92 -0.90
C ARG A 27 26.50 16.38 -1.36
N ARG A 28 25.41 17.13 -1.55
CA ARG A 28 25.44 18.52 -2.04
C ARG A 28 25.19 19.56 -0.95
N GLY A 29 24.95 19.13 0.29
CA GLY A 29 24.55 19.97 1.42
C GLY A 29 23.04 20.17 1.53
N LEU A 30 22.55 20.19 2.78
CA LEU A 30 21.13 20.41 3.08
C LEU A 30 20.84 21.91 3.11
N THR A 31 19.97 22.37 2.21
CA THR A 31 19.43 23.73 2.23
C THR A 31 17.95 23.69 2.59
N LEU A 32 17.38 24.80 3.06
CA LEU A 32 15.95 24.87 3.43
C LEU A 32 15.04 24.40 2.29
N GLY A 33 15.30 24.85 1.06
CA GLY A 33 14.53 24.43 -0.12
C GLY A 33 14.65 22.94 -0.42
N ARG A 34 15.84 22.35 -0.26
CA ARG A 34 16.04 20.90 -0.43
C ARG A 34 15.36 20.09 0.67
N GLY A 35 15.33 20.61 1.89
CA GLY A 35 14.58 20.03 3.01
C GLY A 35 13.07 20.02 2.76
N ILE A 36 12.52 21.12 2.25
CA ILE A 36 11.12 21.20 1.83
C ILE A 36 10.83 20.16 0.73
N LEU A 37 11.73 20.03 -0.24
CA LEU A 37 11.58 19.05 -1.33
C LEU A 37 11.52 17.61 -0.81
N LEU A 38 12.36 17.26 0.18
CA LEU A 38 12.29 15.97 0.86
C LEU A 38 10.98 15.79 1.61
N GLY A 39 10.49 16.82 2.32
CA GLY A 39 9.20 16.77 3.00
C GLY A 39 8.04 16.52 2.03
N VAL A 40 8.02 17.21 0.89
CA VAL A 40 7.02 17.01 -0.17
C VAL A 40 7.12 15.60 -0.76
N LEU A 41 8.33 15.10 -1.02
CA LEU A 41 8.54 13.74 -1.51
C LEU A 41 8.00 12.69 -0.52
N ALA A 42 8.27 12.86 0.78
CA ALA A 42 7.75 11.97 1.81
C ALA A 42 6.21 11.96 1.82
N LEU A 43 5.58 13.13 1.77
CA LEU A 43 4.12 13.25 1.73
C LEU A 43 3.52 12.59 0.47
N LEU A 44 4.15 12.76 -0.69
CA LEU A 44 3.70 12.11 -1.93
C LEU A 44 3.81 10.60 -1.86
N LEU A 45 4.89 10.05 -1.29
CA LEU A 45 5.05 8.61 -1.11
C LEU A 45 3.99 8.04 -0.15
N VAL A 46 3.68 8.76 0.93
CA VAL A 46 2.61 8.37 1.87
C VAL A 46 1.24 8.43 1.20
N ALA A 47 0.93 9.51 0.48
CA ALA A 47 -0.32 9.66 -0.24
C ALA A 47 -0.49 8.56 -1.30
N ALA A 48 0.57 8.27 -2.05
CA ALA A 48 0.59 7.18 -3.02
C ALA A 48 0.36 5.82 -2.34
N TRP A 49 1.00 5.56 -1.19
CA TRP A 49 0.73 4.34 -0.41
C TRP A 49 -0.74 4.26 -0.02
N MET A 50 -1.35 5.34 0.49
CA MET A 50 -2.76 5.32 0.88
C MET A 50 -3.71 5.09 -0.30
N MET A 51 -3.38 5.58 -1.51
CA MET A 51 -4.18 5.36 -2.72
C MET A 51 -3.99 3.97 -3.32
N LEU A 52 -2.78 3.42 -3.27
CA LEU A 52 -2.41 2.15 -3.92
C LEU A 52 -2.47 0.94 -2.99
N HIS A 53 -2.46 1.16 -1.68
CA HIS A 53 -2.62 0.12 -0.67
C HIS A 53 -3.95 -0.60 -0.95
N PRO A 54 -3.93 -1.91 -1.23
CA PRO A 54 -5.16 -2.65 -1.41
C PRO A 54 -5.91 -2.62 -0.08
N ALA A 55 -7.04 -1.91 -0.04
CA ALA A 55 -8.00 -2.03 1.04
C ALA A 55 -8.28 -3.52 1.19
N GLY A 56 -7.89 -4.09 2.33
CA GLY A 56 -7.91 -5.54 2.53
C GLY A 56 -9.25 -6.09 2.04
N LEU A 57 -9.22 -7.13 1.20
CA LEU A 57 -10.43 -7.80 0.75
C LEU A 57 -11.27 -8.02 2.00
N LYS A 58 -12.51 -7.50 1.99
CA LYS A 58 -13.44 -7.70 3.09
C LYS A 58 -13.54 -9.20 3.29
N ASN A 59 -12.95 -9.71 4.36
CA ASN A 59 -13.09 -11.10 4.76
C ASN A 59 -14.56 -11.31 5.09
N THR A 60 -15.34 -11.74 4.10
CA THR A 60 -16.75 -12.06 4.29
C THR A 60 -16.80 -13.33 5.12
N SER A 61 -17.38 -13.26 6.31
CA SER A 61 -17.46 -14.44 7.18
C SER A 61 -18.37 -15.51 6.57
N ALA A 62 -18.12 -16.77 6.90
CA ALA A 62 -18.96 -17.88 6.44
C ALA A 62 -20.44 -17.68 6.85
N GLU A 63 -20.68 -17.10 8.02
CA GLU A 63 -22.02 -16.74 8.51
C GLU A 63 -22.71 -15.72 7.59
N GLN A 64 -22.00 -14.68 7.13
CA GLN A 64 -22.54 -13.70 6.17
C GLN A 64 -22.83 -14.31 4.79
N VAL A 65 -22.03 -15.30 4.38
CA VAL A 65 -22.27 -16.05 3.14
C VAL A 65 -23.53 -16.91 3.27
N LEU A 66 -23.66 -17.65 4.36
CA LEU A 66 -24.81 -18.52 4.62
C LEU A 66 -26.12 -17.73 4.72
N ASP A 67 -26.11 -16.58 5.38
CA ASP A 67 -27.27 -15.69 5.49
C ASP A 67 -27.72 -15.16 4.12
N ARG A 68 -26.76 -14.82 3.24
CA ARG A 68 -27.07 -14.41 1.86
C ARG A 68 -27.63 -15.55 1.02
N ILE A 69 -27.06 -16.76 1.11
CA ILE A 69 -27.57 -17.94 0.38
C ILE A 69 -28.99 -18.29 0.85
N GLY A 70 -29.26 -18.18 2.16
CA GLY A 70 -30.58 -18.45 2.76
C GLY A 70 -31.68 -17.45 2.38
N SER A 71 -31.33 -16.31 1.77
CA SER A 71 -32.28 -15.23 1.43
C SER A 71 -33.22 -15.54 0.25
N GLY A 72 -33.07 -16.69 -0.41
CA GLY A 72 -33.88 -17.08 -1.57
C GLY A 72 -33.58 -16.31 -2.86
N LYS A 73 -32.55 -15.46 -2.87
CA LYS A 73 -32.06 -14.74 -4.05
C LYS A 73 -30.80 -15.41 -4.60
N PRO A 74 -30.57 -15.42 -5.92
CA PRO A 74 -29.30 -15.85 -6.48
C PRO A 74 -28.14 -15.00 -5.94
N VAL A 75 -27.11 -15.65 -5.40
CA VAL A 75 -25.92 -15.00 -4.86
C VAL A 75 -24.71 -15.38 -5.70
N LEU A 76 -23.96 -14.39 -6.16
CA LEU A 76 -22.65 -14.59 -6.78
C LEU A 76 -21.58 -14.68 -5.68
N LEU A 77 -20.83 -15.78 -5.67
CA LEU A 77 -19.68 -15.98 -4.80
C LEU A 77 -18.40 -15.91 -5.63
N GLU A 78 -17.60 -14.88 -5.39
CA GLU A 78 -16.29 -14.73 -6.00
C GLU A 78 -15.21 -15.18 -5.01
N PHE A 79 -14.53 -16.27 -5.34
CA PHE A 79 -13.41 -16.78 -4.57
C PHE A 79 -12.13 -16.15 -5.08
N LEU A 80 -11.74 -15.03 -4.45
CA LEU A 80 -10.49 -14.34 -4.74
C LEU A 80 -9.41 -14.83 -3.78
N SER A 81 -8.37 -15.48 -4.32
CA SER A 81 -7.12 -15.69 -3.59
C SER A 81 -6.29 -14.42 -3.69
N PRO A 82 -5.90 -13.79 -2.57
CA PRO A 82 -4.93 -12.69 -2.58
C PRO A 82 -3.47 -13.18 -2.75
N TYR A 83 -3.28 -14.44 -3.14
CA TYR A 83 -1.99 -15.11 -3.35
C TYR A 83 -1.89 -15.65 -4.76
#